data_AF-B7GJY9-F1
#
_entry.id   AF-B7GJY9-F1
#
_cell.length_a   1.000
_cell.length_b   1.000
_cell.length_c   1.000
_cell.angle_alpha   90.00
_cell.angle_beta   90.00
_cell.angle_gamma   90.00
#
_symmetry.space_group_name_H-M   'P 1'
#
loop_
_entity.id
_entity.type
_entity.pdbx_description
1 polymer ?
#
loop_
_entity_poly.entity_id
_entity_poly.type
_entity_poly.pdbx_seq_one_letter_code
_entity_poly.pdbx_strand_id
1 'polypeptide(L)'
;MQEALYEGRLFYLKAYLDTVEDRKAELGKLKKRADKGAFQCPYCNDALILKAGDIREKHFSHRYSRSCEISEASEIYYQQTKRESKSHSVMKEIIYDELKNQEKINEDMLVDYGYIAKAKEKWRYYPDIIVKNGDDEIAITILTNVTANKDEKLVKQVRERNRYYKNKGMHTIWFVENAEMSIDIDHHVIHLWEAELDIAIKTKEDLEWENVLNHLPIEESLFKLFDYHHRKTPEKFDVRSLYYVHSTETEIVFTVHRFIVDQMEYPFRAFALNEGYQMSMSKALLTKKTIQLSDPEVEEKNRKLFKEIARQKVLEKKSRKETVIREQQQASYTPTQTARKSSFQKLSSSEQEMFPLLDELLQNSIFDYVQSASIISAKELSVYLVDKCNAPNETFSTGRYKIYGDVCKFLDYLAKQGIIQLLRKDGVNDRVYGRC
;
A
#
# COMPACT_ATOMS: atom_id res chain seq x y z
N MET A 1 27.20 -10.55 20.87
CA MET A 1 26.25 -9.75 21.68
C MET A 1 26.69 -8.29 21.77
N GLN A 2 25.75 -7.35 21.73
CA GLN A 2 26.01 -5.90 21.81
C GLN A 2 25.84 -5.31 23.23
N GLU A 3 25.36 -6.11 24.17
CA GLU A 3 25.09 -5.72 25.56
C GLU A 3 25.91 -6.53 26.55
N ALA A 4 26.16 -5.95 27.72
CA ALA A 4 26.84 -6.57 28.86
C ALA A 4 26.39 -5.89 30.16
N LEU A 5 26.64 -6.50 31.31
CA LEU A 5 26.63 -5.82 32.60
C LEU A 5 28.02 -5.26 32.87
N TYR A 6 28.10 -3.99 33.24
CA TYR A 6 29.32 -3.32 33.70
C TYR A 6 29.02 -2.64 35.04
N GLU A 7 29.73 -3.04 36.09
CA GLU A 7 29.49 -2.56 37.47
C GLU A 7 28.00 -2.70 37.88
N GLY A 8 27.39 -3.83 37.51
CA GLY A 8 25.98 -4.14 37.81
C GLY A 8 24.95 -3.39 36.97
N ARG A 9 25.35 -2.56 36.00
CA ARG A 9 24.45 -1.83 35.11
C ARG A 9 24.51 -2.34 33.68
N LEU A 10 23.39 -2.32 32.98
CA LEU A 10 23.33 -2.70 31.57
C LEU A 10 24.11 -1.70 30.71
N PHE A 11 25.00 -2.22 29.88
CA PHE A 11 25.93 -1.48 29.05
C PHE A 11 25.76 -1.91 27.59
N TYR A 12 25.39 -0.97 26.72
CA TYR A 12 25.23 -1.19 25.29
C TYR A 12 26.46 -0.67 24.52
N LEU A 13 27.23 -1.57 23.92
CA LEU A 13 28.51 -1.26 23.29
C LEU A 13 28.37 -0.23 22.16
N LYS A 14 27.40 -0.42 21.26
CA LYS A 14 27.21 0.45 20.11
C LYS A 14 26.78 1.87 20.52
N ALA A 15 25.76 1.96 21.39
CA ALA A 15 25.28 3.24 21.90
C ALA A 15 26.39 4.01 22.63
N TYR A 16 27.18 3.32 23.47
CA TYR A 16 28.32 3.94 24.14
C TYR A 16 29.36 4.46 23.15
N LEU A 17 29.80 3.63 22.19
CA LEU A 17 30.79 4.03 21.20
C LEU A 17 30.31 5.17 20.27
N ASP A 18 29.01 5.34 20.10
CA ASP A 18 28.46 6.45 19.33
C ASP A 18 28.56 7.80 20.07
N THR A 19 28.74 7.80 21.40
CA THR A 19 28.91 9.01 22.21
C THR A 19 30.37 9.46 22.37
N VAL A 20 31.33 8.68 21.89
CA VAL A 20 32.77 8.91 22.13
C VAL A 20 33.46 9.37 20.85
N GLU A 21 34.22 10.47 20.94
CA GLU A 21 34.98 11.04 19.82
C GLU A 21 36.11 10.10 19.33
N ASP A 22 37.01 9.67 20.22
CA ASP A 22 38.06 8.70 19.89
C ASP A 22 37.63 7.26 20.16
N ARG A 23 36.90 6.71 19.20
CA ARG A 23 36.40 5.33 19.24
C ARG A 23 37.53 4.30 19.35
N LYS A 24 38.71 4.55 18.77
CA LYS A 24 39.80 3.55 18.70
C LYS A 24 40.49 3.44 20.05
N ALA A 25 40.82 4.57 20.67
CA ALA A 25 41.39 4.58 22.02
C ALA A 25 40.42 3.99 23.05
N GLU A 26 39.13 4.35 22.97
CA GLU A 26 38.15 3.85 23.94
C GLU A 26 37.89 2.35 23.80
N LEU A 27 37.86 1.81 22.56
CA LEU A 27 37.84 0.37 22.35
C LEU A 27 39.02 -0.35 23.00
N GLY A 28 40.22 0.25 22.95
CA GLY A 28 41.40 -0.27 23.64
C GLY A 28 41.21 -0.35 25.16
N LYS A 29 40.59 0.69 25.77
CA LYS A 29 40.27 0.69 27.20
C LYS A 29 39.19 -0.32 27.55
N LEU A 30 38.10 -0.38 26.77
CA LEU A 30 37.01 -1.35 26.97
C LEU A 30 37.52 -2.78 26.86
N LYS A 31 38.41 -3.06 25.90
CA LYS A 31 39.04 -4.38 25.77
C LYS A 31 39.84 -4.76 27.01
N LYS A 32 40.69 -3.85 27.52
CA LYS A 32 41.44 -4.07 28.77
C LYS A 32 40.51 -4.30 29.98
N ARG A 33 39.40 -3.58 30.07
CA ARG A 33 38.38 -3.79 31.12
C ARG A 33 37.74 -5.18 30.99
N ALA A 34 37.36 -5.59 29.78
CA ALA A 34 36.79 -6.91 29.50
C ALA A 34 37.77 -8.06 29.79
N ASP A 35 39.04 -7.90 29.40
CA ASP A 35 40.09 -8.89 29.69
C ASP A 35 40.29 -9.08 31.21
N LYS A 36 40.10 -8.02 32.00
CA LYS A 36 40.09 -8.03 33.47
C LYS A 36 38.79 -8.55 34.09
N GLY A 37 37.81 -8.94 33.29
CA GLY A 37 36.54 -9.50 33.77
C GLY A 37 35.51 -8.48 34.24
N ALA A 38 35.67 -7.19 33.87
CA ALA A 38 34.75 -6.13 34.31
C ALA A 38 33.37 -6.18 33.64
N PHE A 39 33.24 -6.93 32.54
CA PHE A 39 31.97 -7.12 31.84
C PHE A 39 31.43 -8.52 32.08
N GLN A 40 30.14 -8.61 32.39
CA GLN A 40 29.44 -9.88 32.63
C GLN A 40 28.28 -10.05 31.65
N CYS A 41 27.94 -11.29 31.33
CA CYS A 41 26.75 -11.61 30.56
C CYS A 41 25.50 -11.24 31.36
N PRO A 42 24.55 -10.46 30.82
CA PRO A 42 23.32 -10.11 31.54
C PRO A 42 22.42 -11.32 31.79
N TYR A 43 22.68 -12.45 31.13
CA TYR A 43 21.84 -13.65 31.20
C TYR A 43 22.39 -14.75 32.11
N CYS A 44 23.71 -14.93 32.17
CA CYS A 44 24.34 -15.99 32.99
C CYS A 44 25.40 -15.46 33.96
N ASN A 45 25.65 -14.15 33.99
CA ASN A 45 26.67 -13.47 34.81
C ASN A 45 28.12 -13.91 34.58
N ASP A 46 28.40 -14.77 33.60
CA ASP A 46 29.77 -15.13 33.23
C ASP A 46 30.53 -13.94 32.65
N ALA A 47 31.84 -13.90 32.91
CA ALA A 47 32.72 -12.85 32.40
C ALA A 47 32.81 -12.88 30.86
N LEU A 48 32.66 -11.70 30.26
CA LEU A 48 32.74 -11.48 28.82
C LEU A 48 34.08 -10.88 28.41
N ILE A 49 34.50 -11.18 27.18
CA ILE A 49 35.62 -10.54 26.50
C ILE A 49 35.09 -9.65 25.36
N LEU A 50 35.82 -8.60 25.02
CA LEU A 50 35.48 -7.74 23.88
C LEU A 50 36.25 -8.17 22.64
N LYS A 51 35.53 -8.60 21.60
CA LYS A 51 36.10 -8.85 20.28
C LYS A 51 35.95 -7.59 19.43
N ALA A 52 37.09 -7.00 19.08
CA ALA A 52 37.18 -5.85 18.20
C ALA A 52 38.36 -6.07 17.23
N GLY A 53 38.09 -5.97 15.93
CA GLY A 53 39.08 -6.01 14.86
C GLY A 53 38.63 -5.15 13.68
N ASP A 54 39.51 -4.91 12.71
CA ASP A 54 39.23 -3.97 11.62
C ASP A 54 38.21 -4.51 10.60
N ILE A 55 38.05 -5.84 10.52
CA ILE A 55 37.17 -6.53 9.55
C ILE A 55 35.84 -6.99 10.20
N ARG A 56 35.84 -7.24 11.52
CA ARG A 56 34.68 -7.84 12.22
C ARG A 56 33.97 -6.80 13.08
N GLU A 57 32.65 -6.89 13.09
CA GLU A 57 31.79 -6.08 13.96
C GLU A 57 32.18 -6.25 15.43
N LYS A 58 32.28 -5.13 16.15
CA LYS A 58 32.73 -5.09 17.55
C LYS A 58 31.61 -5.66 18.43
N HIS A 59 31.90 -6.65 19.26
CA HIS A 59 30.90 -7.32 20.10
C HIS A 59 31.53 -7.93 21.35
N PHE A 60 30.74 -8.07 22.41
CA PHE A 60 31.11 -8.93 23.52
C PHE A 60 30.94 -10.40 23.13
N SER A 61 31.77 -11.26 23.70
CA SER A 61 31.62 -12.71 23.61
C SER A 61 32.03 -13.35 24.93
N HIS A 62 31.45 -14.49 25.25
CA HIS A 62 31.98 -15.33 26.31
C HIS A 62 33.42 -15.79 25.99
N ARG A 63 34.17 -16.19 27.04
CA ARG A 63 35.47 -16.84 26.88
C ARG A 63 35.32 -18.21 26.18
N TYR A 64 36.40 -18.67 25.55
CA TYR A 64 36.42 -19.94 24.82
C TYR A 64 35.78 -21.07 25.66
N SER A 65 34.94 -21.88 25.01
CA SER A 65 34.17 -23.01 25.58
C SER A 65 33.16 -22.68 26.69
N ARG A 66 32.79 -21.41 26.87
CA ARG A 66 31.63 -21.02 27.67
C ARG A 66 30.69 -20.24 26.77
N SER A 67 29.45 -20.65 26.62
CA SER A 67 28.40 -19.87 25.96
C SER A 67 27.09 -20.21 26.64
N CYS A 68 26.26 -19.21 26.91
CA CYS A 68 24.90 -19.45 27.35
C CYS A 68 23.96 -19.43 26.14
N GLU A 69 22.93 -20.25 26.19
CA GLU A 69 21.97 -20.45 25.10
C GLU A 69 21.27 -19.13 24.71
N ILE A 70 21.00 -18.26 25.69
CA ILE A 70 20.38 -16.94 25.46
C ILE A 70 21.32 -16.03 24.65
N SER A 71 22.63 -16.08 24.91
CA SER A 71 23.59 -15.27 24.15
C SER A 71 23.74 -15.76 22.71
N GLU A 72 23.62 -17.07 22.46
CA GLU A 72 23.63 -17.62 21.10
C GLU A 72 22.35 -17.21 20.35
N ALA A 73 21.20 -17.35 21.00
CA ALA A 73 19.90 -16.93 20.46
C ALA A 73 19.86 -15.42 20.14
N SER A 74 20.37 -14.58 21.05
CA SER A 74 20.47 -13.12 20.89
C SER A 74 21.30 -12.74 19.66
N GLU A 75 22.42 -13.44 19.41
CA GLU A 75 23.25 -13.16 18.22
C GLU A 75 22.54 -13.57 16.92
N ILE A 76 21.87 -14.72 16.90
CA ILE A 76 21.06 -15.15 15.74
C ILE A 76 19.97 -14.10 15.45
N TYR A 77 19.25 -13.67 16.49
CA TYR A 77 18.23 -12.64 16.40
C TYR A 77 18.77 -11.30 15.91
N TYR A 78 19.95 -10.88 16.39
CA TYR A 78 20.60 -9.65 15.94
C TYR A 78 20.95 -9.69 14.45
N GLN A 79 21.50 -10.81 13.96
CA GLN A 79 21.78 -10.96 12.53
C GLN A 79 20.50 -10.98 11.70
N GLN A 80 19.41 -11.57 12.21
CA GLN A 80 18.10 -11.57 11.56
C GLN A 80 17.54 -10.14 11.39
N THR A 81 17.68 -9.29 12.41
CA THR A 81 17.10 -7.94 12.46
C THR A 81 18.05 -6.84 11.97
N LYS A 82 19.26 -7.19 11.52
CA LYS A 82 20.28 -6.22 11.07
C LYS A 82 19.84 -5.31 9.91
N ARG A 83 18.88 -5.76 9.09
CA ARG A 83 18.32 -4.97 7.97
C ARG A 83 17.34 -3.89 8.41
N GLU A 84 16.78 -4.05 9.60
CA GLU A 84 15.73 -3.19 10.12
C GLU A 84 16.28 -1.79 10.41
N SER A 85 15.43 -0.78 10.31
CA SER A 85 15.79 0.60 10.63
C SER A 85 15.95 0.80 12.15
N LYS A 86 16.39 1.99 12.57
CA LYS A 86 16.45 2.33 14.01
C LYS A 86 15.06 2.36 14.67
N SER A 87 13.99 2.63 13.91
CA SER A 87 12.63 2.66 14.46
C SER A 87 12.17 1.27 14.89
N HIS A 88 12.70 0.20 14.29
CA HIS A 88 12.40 -1.18 14.70
C HIS A 88 12.62 -1.43 16.19
N SER A 89 13.80 -1.05 16.72
CA SER A 89 14.06 -1.25 18.15
C SER A 89 13.10 -0.44 19.02
N VAL A 90 12.77 0.78 18.60
CA VAL A 90 11.82 1.64 19.32
C VAL A 90 10.43 1.02 19.36
N MET A 91 9.88 0.63 18.20
CA MET A 91 8.57 -0.02 18.10
C MET A 91 8.53 -1.33 18.88
N LYS A 92 9.60 -2.13 18.82
CA LYS A 92 9.72 -3.38 19.57
C LYS A 92 9.64 -3.16 21.07
N GLU A 93 10.46 -2.26 21.63
CA GLU A 93 10.44 -1.98 23.07
C GLU A 93 9.06 -1.48 23.51
N ILE A 94 8.43 -0.62 22.71
CA ILE A 94 7.14 -0.05 23.09
C ILE A 94 6.06 -1.12 23.08
N ILE A 95 5.95 -1.93 22.01
CA ILE A 95 5.01 -3.05 21.93
C ILE A 95 5.25 -4.03 23.09
N TYR A 96 6.51 -4.31 23.41
CA TYR A 96 6.88 -5.16 24.52
C TYR A 96 6.43 -4.60 25.87
N ASP A 97 6.66 -3.31 26.14
CA ASP A 97 6.30 -2.65 27.39
C ASP A 97 4.78 -2.65 27.63
N GLU A 98 3.99 -2.40 26.59
CA GLU A 98 2.53 -2.48 26.70
C GLU A 98 2.06 -3.90 27.01
N LEU A 99 2.57 -4.90 26.28
CA LEU A 99 2.24 -6.29 26.53
C LEU A 99 2.69 -6.72 27.93
N LYS A 100 3.85 -6.26 28.41
CA LYS A 100 4.32 -6.49 29.77
C LYS A 100 3.44 -5.83 30.83
N ASN A 101 2.82 -4.69 30.53
CA ASN A 101 1.81 -4.12 31.41
C ASN A 101 0.54 -4.96 31.43
N GLN A 102 0.12 -5.52 30.30
CA GLN A 102 -1.01 -6.46 30.24
C GLN A 102 -0.73 -7.76 31.02
N GLU A 103 0.48 -8.30 30.96
CA GLU A 103 0.92 -9.48 31.76
C GLU A 103 0.74 -9.25 33.28
N LYS A 104 0.93 -8.02 33.78
CA LYS A 104 0.72 -7.71 35.21
C LYS A 104 -0.75 -7.79 35.63
N ILE A 105 -1.67 -7.70 34.67
CA ILE A 105 -3.12 -7.67 34.89
C ILE A 105 -3.73 -9.04 34.56
N ASN A 106 -3.15 -9.77 33.61
CA ASN A 106 -3.61 -11.08 33.15
C ASN A 106 -2.62 -12.18 33.57
N GLU A 107 -2.98 -12.93 34.61
CA GLU A 107 -2.13 -13.98 35.22
C GLU A 107 -1.80 -15.15 34.25
N ASP A 108 -2.62 -15.38 33.23
CA ASP A 108 -2.41 -16.45 32.24
C ASP A 108 -1.49 -16.03 31.09
N MET A 109 -1.06 -14.76 31.07
CA MET A 109 -0.25 -14.18 30.02
C MET A 109 1.22 -14.10 30.44
N LEU A 110 2.11 -14.56 29.55
CA LEU A 110 3.55 -14.40 29.68
C LEU A 110 4.09 -13.77 28.40
N VAL A 111 4.85 -12.68 28.56
CA VAL A 111 5.45 -11.94 27.47
C VAL A 111 6.95 -12.00 27.64
N ASP A 112 7.69 -12.32 26.59
CA ASP A 112 9.16 -12.24 26.64
C ASP A 112 9.70 -11.93 25.25
N TYR A 113 10.94 -11.45 25.19
CA TYR A 113 11.65 -11.38 23.92
C TYR A 113 11.81 -12.80 23.35
N GLY A 114 11.58 -12.97 22.04
CA GLY A 114 11.57 -14.31 21.44
C GLY A 114 12.89 -15.06 21.61
N TYR A 115 14.02 -14.36 21.54
CA TYR A 115 15.35 -14.94 21.74
C TYR A 115 15.62 -15.34 23.20
N ILE A 116 14.93 -14.76 24.18
CA ILE A 116 15.00 -15.15 25.60
C ILE A 116 14.12 -16.37 25.82
N ALA A 117 12.83 -16.26 25.47
CA ALA A 117 11.83 -17.30 25.68
C ALA A 117 12.21 -18.64 25.04
N LYS A 118 12.85 -18.61 23.86
CA LYS A 118 13.15 -19.81 23.06
C LYS A 118 14.63 -20.13 22.98
N ALA A 119 15.45 -19.53 23.84
CA ALA A 119 16.89 -19.74 23.85
C ALA A 119 17.29 -21.23 23.92
N LYS A 120 16.69 -21.97 24.86
CA LYS A 120 16.98 -23.38 25.11
C LYS A 120 16.66 -24.30 23.92
N GLU A 121 15.72 -23.88 23.08
CA GLU A 121 15.26 -24.65 21.93
C GLU A 121 16.14 -24.45 20.69
N LYS A 122 17.12 -23.54 20.74
CA LYS A 122 18.09 -23.25 19.66
C LYS A 122 17.40 -23.02 18.31
N TRP A 123 16.44 -22.10 18.29
CA TRP A 123 15.67 -21.80 17.09
C TRP A 123 16.52 -21.20 15.98
N ARG A 124 16.09 -21.47 14.73
CA ARG A 124 16.70 -20.88 13.55
C ARG A 124 16.25 -19.43 13.31
N TYR A 125 14.99 -19.13 13.61
CA TYR A 125 14.41 -17.80 13.52
C TYR A 125 13.73 -17.47 14.84
N TYR A 126 13.93 -16.25 15.33
CA TYR A 126 13.37 -15.78 16.58
C TYR A 126 12.40 -14.62 16.31
N PRO A 127 11.15 -14.67 16.78
CA PRO A 127 10.28 -13.50 16.71
C PRO A 127 10.81 -12.40 17.62
N ASP A 128 10.34 -11.17 17.40
CA ASP A 128 10.73 -10.03 18.22
C ASP A 128 10.22 -10.20 19.65
N ILE A 129 8.94 -10.57 19.77
CA ILE A 129 8.25 -10.80 21.04
C ILE A 129 7.46 -12.10 20.94
N ILE A 130 7.43 -12.86 22.03
CA ILE A 130 6.51 -13.99 22.22
C ILE A 130 5.50 -13.61 23.28
N VAL A 131 4.23 -13.87 22.97
CA VAL A 131 3.13 -13.79 23.91
C VAL A 131 2.56 -15.19 24.05
N LYS A 132 2.65 -15.76 25.24
CA LYS A 132 1.92 -16.97 25.61
C LYS A 132 0.71 -16.56 26.42
N ASN A 133 -0.49 -17.00 26.04
CA ASN A 133 -1.72 -16.74 26.78
C ASN A 133 -2.51 -18.05 26.88
N GLY A 134 -2.43 -18.71 28.04
CA GLY A 134 -2.90 -20.09 28.19
C GLY A 134 -2.16 -21.06 27.26
N ASP A 135 -2.90 -21.75 26.39
CA ASP A 135 -2.37 -22.71 25.41
C ASP A 135 -1.90 -22.05 24.10
N ASP A 136 -2.32 -20.81 23.84
CA ASP A 136 -1.99 -20.10 22.61
C ASP A 136 -0.61 -19.45 22.73
N GLU A 137 0.24 -19.65 21.72
CA GLU A 137 1.53 -18.99 21.60
C GLU A 137 1.59 -18.13 20.32
N ILE A 138 1.84 -16.84 20.51
CA ILE A 138 1.84 -15.83 19.47
C ILE A 138 3.25 -15.29 19.28
N ALA A 139 3.74 -15.39 18.05
CA ALA A 139 4.95 -14.76 17.57
C ALA A 139 4.62 -13.37 17.00
N ILE A 140 5.12 -12.32 17.64
CA ILE A 140 5.02 -10.95 17.12
C ILE A 140 6.31 -10.61 16.41
N THR A 141 6.19 -10.05 15.20
CA THR A 141 7.33 -9.55 14.43
C THR A 141 7.04 -8.16 13.88
N ILE A 142 8.07 -7.32 13.84
CA ILE A 142 8.02 -5.98 13.26
C ILE A 142 8.90 -5.93 12.02
N LEU A 143 8.39 -5.28 10.98
CA LEU A 143 9.06 -5.10 9.70
C LEU A 143 9.19 -3.61 9.38
N THR A 144 10.40 -3.18 9.11
CA THR A 144 10.74 -1.80 8.72
C THR A 144 11.53 -1.79 7.42
N ASN A 145 11.75 -0.63 6.79
CA ASN A 145 12.64 -0.51 5.61
C ASN A 145 12.22 -1.40 4.41
N VAL A 146 10.90 -1.56 4.21
CA VAL A 146 10.33 -2.31 3.07
C VAL A 146 10.48 -1.43 1.84
N THR A 147 11.28 -1.85 0.86
CA THR A 147 11.59 -1.03 -0.32
C THR A 147 11.76 -1.93 -1.55
N ALA A 148 11.44 -1.42 -2.74
CA ALA A 148 11.55 -2.14 -4.02
C ALA A 148 12.86 -2.93 -4.17
N ASN A 149 14.00 -2.28 -3.88
CA ASN A 149 15.34 -2.83 -4.12
C ASN A 149 15.72 -3.96 -3.16
N LYS A 150 14.94 -4.17 -2.09
CA LYS A 150 15.20 -5.17 -1.04
C LYS A 150 14.10 -6.22 -0.93
N ASP A 151 13.02 -6.08 -1.69
CA ASP A 151 11.79 -6.85 -1.51
C ASP A 151 12.00 -8.34 -1.77
N GLU A 152 12.69 -8.73 -2.86
CA GLU A 152 12.85 -10.16 -3.22
C GLU A 152 13.53 -11.00 -2.11
N LYS A 153 14.61 -10.48 -1.50
CA LYS A 153 15.28 -11.16 -0.39
C LYS A 153 14.42 -11.16 0.87
N LEU A 154 13.69 -10.07 1.10
CA LEU A 154 12.82 -9.91 2.25
C LEU A 154 11.63 -10.87 2.20
N VAL A 155 10.97 -10.98 1.05
CA VAL A 155 9.89 -11.94 0.77
C VAL A 155 10.32 -13.36 1.14
N LYS A 156 11.50 -13.79 0.69
CA LYS A 156 12.02 -15.12 1.04
C LYS A 156 12.18 -15.29 2.55
N GLN A 157 12.74 -14.29 3.24
CA GLN A 157 12.92 -14.32 4.69
C GLN A 157 11.58 -14.37 5.43
N VAL A 158 10.60 -13.54 5.03
CA VAL A 158 9.25 -13.52 5.59
C VAL A 158 8.58 -14.89 5.44
N ARG A 159 8.59 -15.47 4.24
CA ARG A 159 8.02 -16.79 3.97
C ARG A 159 8.67 -17.90 4.79
N GLU A 160 10.00 -17.89 4.90
CA GLU A 160 10.74 -18.85 5.73
C GLU A 160 10.37 -18.73 7.22
N ARG A 161 10.28 -17.50 7.75
CA ARG A 161 9.88 -17.24 9.14
C ARG A 161 8.45 -17.67 9.41
N ASN A 162 7.50 -17.29 8.56
CA ASN A 162 6.09 -17.68 8.68
C ASN A 162 5.93 -19.21 8.70
N ARG A 163 6.61 -19.90 7.78
CA ARG A 163 6.60 -21.37 7.75
C ARG A 163 7.21 -21.96 9.03
N TYR A 164 8.33 -21.40 9.49
CA TYR A 164 9.01 -21.87 10.69
C TYR A 164 8.15 -21.71 11.94
N TYR A 165 7.55 -20.54 12.14
CA TYR A 165 6.68 -20.27 13.30
C TYR A 165 5.41 -21.11 13.27
N LYS A 166 4.78 -21.25 12.10
CA LYS A 166 3.62 -22.14 11.92
C LYS A 166 3.96 -23.60 12.25
N ASN A 167 5.12 -24.10 11.80
CA ASN A 167 5.58 -25.45 12.11
C ASN A 167 5.89 -25.66 13.60
N LYS A 168 6.13 -24.58 14.34
CA LYS A 168 6.28 -24.58 15.79
C LYS A 168 4.95 -24.42 16.54
N GLY A 169 3.82 -24.39 15.83
CA GLY A 169 2.49 -24.27 16.43
C GLY A 169 2.11 -22.86 16.84
N MET A 170 2.84 -21.84 16.40
CA MET A 170 2.55 -20.46 16.77
C MET A 170 1.68 -19.74 15.74
N HIS A 171 0.85 -18.83 16.24
CA HIS A 171 0.21 -17.80 15.43
C HIS A 171 1.18 -16.64 15.23
N THR A 172 1.33 -16.14 14.01
CA THR A 172 2.25 -15.03 13.72
C THR A 172 1.46 -13.76 13.44
N ILE A 173 1.84 -12.68 14.13
CA ILE A 173 1.34 -11.32 13.88
C ILE A 173 2.50 -10.48 13.40
N TRP A 174 2.29 -9.79 12.28
CA TRP A 174 3.25 -8.87 11.72
C TRP A 174 2.77 -7.44 11.83
N PHE A 175 3.71 -6.57 12.17
CA PHE A 175 3.56 -5.14 12.19
C PHE A 175 4.51 -4.51 11.17
N VAL A 176 4.06 -3.46 10.47
CA VAL A 176 4.85 -2.78 9.44
C VAL A 176 4.99 -1.30 9.76
N GLU A 177 6.16 -0.72 9.50
CA GLU A 177 6.33 0.72 9.58
C GLU A 177 5.50 1.45 8.52
N ASN A 178 4.74 2.45 8.94
CA ASN A 178 3.76 3.18 8.10
C ASN A 178 4.34 3.97 6.91
N ALA A 179 5.67 4.13 6.82
CA ALA A 179 6.30 4.96 5.80
C ALA A 179 6.01 4.53 4.35
N GLU A 180 5.48 3.32 4.14
CA GLU A 180 5.32 2.68 2.83
C GLU A 180 3.85 2.57 2.37
N MET A 181 2.89 3.12 3.12
CA MET A 181 1.47 2.97 2.78
C MET A 181 1.10 3.71 1.47
N SER A 182 0.48 3.01 0.51
CA SER A 182 0.04 3.57 -0.77
C SER A 182 -1.43 3.23 -1.06
N ILE A 183 -2.34 4.00 -0.47
CA ILE A 183 -3.80 3.84 -0.63
C ILE A 183 -4.38 4.98 -1.45
N ASP A 184 -5.16 4.62 -2.45
CA ASP A 184 -5.99 5.49 -3.26
C ASP A 184 -7.45 5.08 -3.04
N ILE A 185 -8.09 5.69 -2.04
CA ILE A 185 -9.45 5.30 -1.64
C ILE A 185 -10.51 5.70 -2.68
N ASP A 186 -10.27 6.77 -3.44
CA ASP A 186 -11.19 7.22 -4.49
C ASP A 186 -11.35 6.15 -5.58
N HIS A 187 -10.28 5.40 -5.86
CA HIS A 187 -10.29 4.26 -6.76
C HIS A 187 -10.38 2.91 -6.04
N HIS A 188 -10.48 2.90 -4.70
CA HIS A 188 -10.45 1.71 -3.86
C HIS A 188 -9.23 0.80 -4.11
N VAL A 189 -8.05 1.37 -4.32
CA VAL A 189 -6.81 0.63 -4.59
C VAL A 189 -5.85 0.77 -3.43
N ILE A 190 -5.27 -0.35 -3.00
CA ILE A 190 -4.02 -0.35 -2.25
C ILE A 190 -2.91 -0.96 -3.10
N HIS A 191 -1.78 -0.25 -3.21
CA HIS A 191 -0.54 -0.78 -3.79
C HIS A 191 0.32 -1.30 -2.65
N LEU A 192 0.84 -2.52 -2.81
CA LEU A 192 1.57 -3.23 -1.79
C LEU A 192 2.94 -3.66 -2.33
N TRP A 193 3.87 -3.91 -1.42
CA TRP A 193 5.02 -4.76 -1.69
C TRP A 193 4.62 -6.24 -1.60
N GLU A 194 5.38 -7.15 -2.22
CA GLU A 194 5.10 -8.59 -2.11
C GLU A 194 5.21 -9.03 -0.64
N ALA A 195 6.19 -8.49 0.09
CA ALA A 195 6.35 -8.75 1.51
C ALA A 195 5.14 -8.33 2.34
N GLU A 196 4.45 -7.24 1.99
CA GLU A 196 3.24 -6.78 2.69
C GLU A 196 2.06 -7.73 2.48
N LEU A 197 1.91 -8.29 1.28
CA LEU A 197 0.90 -9.32 1.03
C LEU A 197 1.20 -10.62 1.79
N ASP A 198 2.47 -11.00 1.90
CA ASP A 198 2.89 -12.22 2.60
C ASP A 198 2.74 -12.16 4.13
N ILE A 199 2.79 -10.96 4.70
CA ILE A 199 2.59 -10.73 6.15
C ILE A 199 1.15 -10.35 6.50
N ALA A 200 0.30 -10.05 5.51
CA ALA A 200 -1.10 -9.80 5.74
C ALA A 200 -1.77 -11.04 6.34
N ILE A 201 -2.44 -10.87 7.48
CA ILE A 201 -3.00 -11.96 8.25
C ILE A 201 -4.50 -12.11 8.01
N LYS A 202 -5.00 -13.30 8.35
CA LYS A 202 -6.42 -13.63 8.39
C LYS A 202 -6.92 -13.63 9.83
N THR A 203 -7.93 -12.84 10.11
CA THR A 203 -8.54 -12.69 11.43
C THR A 203 -10.04 -13.02 11.37
N LYS A 204 -10.70 -13.07 12.53
CA LYS A 204 -12.16 -13.29 12.61
C LYS A 204 -12.94 -12.18 11.91
N GLU A 205 -12.51 -10.94 12.07
CA GLU A 205 -13.14 -9.78 11.40
C GLU A 205 -13.04 -9.87 9.88
N ASP A 206 -11.96 -10.44 9.33
CA ASP A 206 -11.85 -10.65 7.88
C ASP A 206 -12.91 -11.63 7.37
N LEU A 207 -13.20 -12.68 8.14
CA LEU A 207 -14.28 -13.63 7.81
C LEU A 207 -15.67 -12.96 7.88
N GLU A 208 -15.87 -12.03 8.83
CA GLU A 208 -17.10 -11.24 8.90
C GLU A 208 -17.25 -10.31 7.68
N TRP A 209 -16.15 -9.68 7.26
CA TRP A 209 -16.10 -8.90 6.04
C TRP A 209 -16.41 -9.75 4.81
N GLU A 210 -15.79 -10.92 4.65
CA GLU A 210 -16.12 -11.85 3.56
C GLU A 210 -17.58 -12.24 3.55
N ASN A 211 -18.15 -12.54 4.73
CA ASN A 211 -19.55 -12.86 4.84
C ASN A 211 -20.44 -11.69 4.36
N VAL A 212 -20.10 -10.46 4.76
CA VAL A 212 -20.81 -9.27 4.26
C VAL A 212 -20.69 -9.14 2.75
N LEU A 213 -19.48 -9.23 2.20
CA LEU A 213 -19.21 -9.01 0.77
C LEU A 213 -19.88 -10.06 -0.11
N ASN A 214 -19.86 -11.33 0.32
CA ASN A 214 -20.49 -12.44 -0.42
C ASN A 214 -22.03 -12.40 -0.39
N HIS A 215 -22.64 -11.68 0.56
CA HIS A 215 -24.09 -11.52 0.68
C HIS A 215 -24.57 -10.10 0.35
N LEU A 216 -23.75 -9.30 -0.33
CA LEU A 216 -24.19 -7.99 -0.83
C LEU A 216 -25.29 -8.19 -1.89
N PRO A 217 -26.42 -7.46 -1.80
CA PRO A 217 -27.51 -7.55 -2.77
C PRO A 217 -27.14 -6.77 -4.05
N ILE A 218 -26.09 -7.20 -4.74
CA ILE A 218 -25.58 -6.58 -5.97
C ILE A 218 -25.72 -7.56 -7.13
N GLU A 219 -26.33 -7.11 -8.23
CA GLU A 219 -26.49 -7.91 -9.45
C GLU A 219 -25.19 -7.96 -10.26
N GLU A 220 -24.36 -6.91 -10.15
CA GLU A 220 -23.05 -6.81 -10.81
C GLU A 220 -21.92 -7.14 -9.84
N SER A 221 -20.77 -7.57 -10.37
CA SER A 221 -19.57 -7.81 -9.54
C SER A 221 -19.15 -6.54 -8.80
N LEU A 222 -18.74 -6.69 -7.54
CA LEU A 222 -18.26 -5.59 -6.69
C LEU A 222 -17.21 -4.71 -7.40
N PHE A 223 -16.21 -5.32 -8.04
CA PHE A 223 -15.16 -4.55 -8.73
C PHE A 223 -15.69 -3.68 -9.86
N LYS A 224 -16.63 -4.19 -10.67
CA LYS A 224 -17.33 -3.36 -11.67
C LYS A 224 -18.14 -2.25 -11.02
N LEU A 225 -18.79 -2.48 -9.89
CA LEU A 225 -19.60 -1.47 -9.22
C LEU A 225 -18.76 -0.24 -8.81
N PHE A 226 -17.53 -0.49 -8.38
CA PHE A 226 -16.56 0.52 -7.95
C PHE A 226 -15.59 0.95 -9.05
N ASP A 227 -15.83 0.55 -10.31
CA ASP A 227 -14.95 0.82 -11.46
C ASP A 227 -13.47 0.40 -11.20
N TYR A 228 -13.28 -0.60 -10.35
CA TYR A 228 -11.98 -1.16 -10.00
C TYR A 228 -11.48 -2.07 -11.12
N HIS A 229 -10.25 -1.82 -11.57
CA HIS A 229 -9.60 -2.64 -12.59
C HIS A 229 -8.94 -3.86 -11.97
N HIS A 230 -9.63 -5.00 -12.03
CA HIS A 230 -9.15 -6.30 -11.58
C HIS A 230 -8.73 -7.19 -12.76
N ARG A 231 -7.77 -8.10 -12.53
CA ARG A 231 -7.36 -9.07 -13.57
C ARG A 231 -8.32 -10.26 -13.68
N LYS A 232 -8.83 -10.75 -12.55
CA LYS A 232 -9.71 -11.92 -12.49
C LYS A 232 -10.77 -11.73 -11.43
N THR A 233 -12.04 -11.89 -11.78
CA THR A 233 -13.12 -11.84 -10.78
C THR A 233 -13.00 -13.09 -9.89
N PRO A 234 -12.78 -12.95 -8.58
CA PRO A 234 -12.69 -14.10 -7.70
C PRO A 234 -14.07 -14.74 -7.50
N GLU A 235 -14.12 -16.05 -7.32
CA GLU A 235 -15.35 -16.77 -6.95
C GLU A 235 -15.76 -16.47 -5.49
N LYS A 236 -14.76 -16.22 -4.64
CA LYS A 236 -14.92 -15.81 -3.23
C LYS A 236 -13.90 -14.74 -2.92
N PHE A 237 -14.32 -13.68 -2.24
CA PHE A 237 -13.41 -12.65 -1.78
C PHE A 237 -12.46 -13.22 -0.71
N ASP A 238 -11.14 -12.98 -0.86
CA ASP A 238 -10.14 -13.23 0.20
C ASP A 238 -9.82 -11.89 0.87
N VAL A 239 -10.47 -11.63 1.99
CA VAL A 239 -10.21 -10.41 2.78
C VAL A 239 -9.02 -10.64 3.70
N ARG A 240 -8.07 -9.71 3.73
CA ARG A 240 -6.93 -9.75 4.64
C ARG A 240 -6.70 -8.43 5.33
N SER A 241 -5.92 -8.51 6.40
CA SER A 241 -5.56 -7.39 7.24
C SER A 241 -4.07 -7.14 7.27
N LEU A 242 -3.74 -5.85 7.27
CA LEU A 242 -2.39 -5.37 7.47
C LEU A 242 -2.38 -4.33 8.59
N TYR A 243 -1.34 -4.42 9.42
CA TYR A 243 -1.21 -3.66 10.66
C TYR A 243 0.02 -2.79 10.59
N TYR A 244 -0.20 -1.48 10.54
CA TYR A 244 0.87 -0.50 10.53
C TYR A 244 1.07 0.08 11.92
N VAL A 245 2.33 0.30 12.30
CA VAL A 245 2.72 0.99 13.53
C VAL A 245 3.29 2.33 13.15
N HIS A 246 2.85 3.36 13.85
CA HIS A 246 3.41 4.70 13.70
C HIS A 246 3.50 5.39 15.05
N SER A 247 4.57 6.17 15.19
CA SER A 247 4.72 7.12 16.28
C SER A 247 4.26 8.48 15.77
N THR A 248 3.27 9.05 16.44
CA THR A 248 2.99 10.49 16.36
C THR A 248 3.86 11.22 17.38
N GLU A 249 3.73 12.56 17.45
CA GLU A 249 4.43 13.36 18.46
C GLU A 249 3.97 13.04 19.89
N THR A 250 2.73 12.55 20.03
CA THR A 250 2.06 12.40 21.33
C THR A 250 1.78 10.95 21.72
N GLU A 251 1.66 10.03 20.76
CA GLU A 251 1.29 8.64 21.01
C GLU A 251 1.77 7.68 19.93
N ILE A 252 1.74 6.38 20.24
CA ILE A 252 1.91 5.32 19.26
C ILE A 252 0.56 4.69 18.98
N VAL A 253 0.26 4.58 17.70
CA VAL A 253 -1.03 4.18 17.17
C VAL A 253 -0.84 3.08 16.13
N PHE A 254 -1.81 2.19 16.05
CA PHE A 254 -1.90 1.19 15.01
C PHE A 254 -2.92 1.60 13.98
N THR A 255 -2.57 1.45 12.71
CA THR A 255 -3.55 1.56 11.63
C THR A 255 -3.89 0.17 11.13
N VAL A 256 -5.19 -0.11 11.06
CA VAL A 256 -5.72 -1.36 10.53
C VAL A 256 -6.29 -1.10 9.14
N HIS A 257 -5.79 -1.82 8.14
CA HIS A 257 -6.35 -1.82 6.80
C HIS A 257 -6.94 -3.17 6.46
N ARG A 258 -8.17 -3.14 5.95
CA ARG A 258 -8.88 -4.29 5.41
C ARG A 258 -8.93 -4.18 3.89
N PHE A 259 -8.55 -5.24 3.20
CA PHE A 259 -8.57 -5.25 1.75
C PHE A 259 -8.90 -6.64 1.20
N ILE A 260 -9.42 -6.66 -0.03
CA ILE A 260 -9.62 -7.89 -0.79
C ILE A 260 -8.37 -8.11 -1.64
N VAL A 261 -7.74 -9.28 -1.53
CA VAL A 261 -6.62 -9.65 -2.40
C VAL A 261 -7.12 -9.74 -3.85
N ASP A 262 -6.53 -8.94 -4.75
CA ASP A 262 -6.80 -9.02 -6.20
C ASP A 262 -5.78 -9.95 -6.87
N GLN A 263 -4.48 -9.64 -6.72
CA GLN A 263 -3.42 -10.40 -7.38
C GLN A 263 -2.18 -10.60 -6.50
N MET A 264 -1.52 -11.75 -6.71
CA MET A 264 -0.24 -12.12 -6.08
C MET A 264 0.93 -11.94 -7.06
N GLU A 265 0.81 -11.01 -8.02
CA GLU A 265 1.82 -10.70 -9.03
C GLU A 265 2.02 -9.18 -9.16
N TYR A 266 3.19 -8.77 -9.66
CA TYR A 266 3.51 -7.36 -9.88
C TYR A 266 2.64 -6.71 -10.99
N PRO A 267 2.17 -5.46 -10.81
CA PRO A 267 2.23 -4.67 -9.58
C PRO A 267 1.30 -5.25 -8.50
N PHE A 268 1.78 -5.46 -7.28
CA PHE A 268 0.94 -6.05 -6.23
C PHE A 268 -0.12 -5.05 -5.77
N ARG A 269 -1.39 -5.44 -5.96
CA ARG A 269 -2.55 -4.58 -5.74
C ARG A 269 -3.66 -5.34 -5.04
N ALA A 270 -4.45 -4.60 -4.29
CA ALA A 270 -5.63 -5.11 -3.62
C ALA A 270 -6.76 -4.06 -3.65
N PHE A 271 -7.99 -4.51 -3.40
CA PHE A 271 -9.14 -3.63 -3.31
C PHE A 271 -9.31 -3.15 -1.86
N ALA A 272 -9.17 -1.85 -1.63
CA ALA A 272 -9.31 -1.25 -0.31
C ALA A 272 -10.79 -1.17 0.09
N LEU A 273 -11.15 -1.80 1.20
CA LEU A 273 -12.53 -1.77 1.71
C LEU A 273 -12.87 -0.42 2.36
N ASN A 274 -11.87 0.24 2.91
CA ASN A 274 -11.94 1.57 3.51
C ASN A 274 -10.55 2.21 3.53
N GLU A 275 -10.51 3.46 3.99
CA GLU A 275 -9.29 4.25 4.24
C GLU A 275 -8.44 3.73 5.41
N GLY A 276 -8.86 2.63 6.06
CA GLY A 276 -8.30 2.17 7.33
C GLY A 276 -8.82 2.96 8.52
N TYR A 277 -8.47 2.50 9.72
CA TYR A 277 -8.74 3.25 10.93
C TYR A 277 -7.61 3.09 11.94
N GLN A 278 -7.44 4.11 12.77
CA GLN A 278 -6.46 4.11 13.83
C GLN A 278 -7.06 3.57 15.13
N MET A 279 -6.23 2.87 15.89
CA MET A 279 -6.54 2.44 17.25
C MET A 279 -5.33 2.66 18.15
N SER A 280 -5.60 2.98 19.40
CA SER A 280 -4.54 3.07 20.40
C SER A 280 -3.93 1.70 20.66
N MET A 281 -2.65 1.71 21.02
CA MET A 281 -1.91 0.48 21.27
C MET A 281 -2.50 -0.35 22.43
N SER A 282 -2.95 0.30 23.50
CA SER A 282 -3.61 -0.37 24.62
C SER A 282 -4.93 -1.05 24.24
N LYS A 283 -5.63 -0.54 23.21
CA LYS A 283 -6.84 -1.18 22.69
C LYS A 283 -6.49 -2.36 21.79
N ALA A 284 -5.48 -2.20 20.94
CA ALA A 284 -5.04 -3.23 19.99
C ALA A 284 -4.37 -4.44 20.66
N LEU A 285 -3.66 -4.19 21.76
CA LEU A 285 -2.91 -5.21 22.51
C LEU A 285 -3.65 -5.70 23.74
N LEU A 286 -4.92 -5.29 23.93
CA LEU A 286 -5.77 -5.81 24.99
C LEU A 286 -5.99 -7.31 24.76
N THR A 287 -5.71 -8.14 25.77
CA THR A 287 -5.84 -9.59 25.67
C THR A 287 -6.88 -10.11 26.66
N LYS A 288 -7.99 -10.67 26.16
CA LYS A 288 -8.83 -11.58 26.96
C LYS A 288 -8.45 -13.06 26.75
N LYS A 289 -8.08 -13.41 25.51
CA LYS A 289 -7.58 -14.73 25.10
C LYS A 289 -6.59 -14.61 23.94
N THR A 290 -6.86 -13.70 23.01
CA THR A 290 -5.95 -13.34 21.92
C THR A 290 -5.70 -11.85 21.91
N ILE A 291 -4.68 -11.41 21.19
CA ILE A 291 -4.43 -9.99 20.90
C ILE A 291 -5.61 -9.43 20.09
N GLN A 292 -6.16 -8.31 20.55
CA GLN A 292 -7.31 -7.66 19.94
C GLN A 292 -6.88 -6.77 18.77
N LEU A 293 -6.60 -7.37 17.62
CA LEU A 293 -6.17 -6.65 16.41
C LEU A 293 -7.31 -5.93 15.65
N SER A 294 -8.37 -5.53 16.37
CA SER A 294 -9.53 -4.84 15.79
C SER A 294 -10.36 -4.15 16.86
N ASP A 295 -11.09 -3.13 16.46
CA ASP A 295 -12.15 -2.53 17.27
C ASP A 295 -13.52 -2.96 16.74
N PRO A 296 -14.22 -3.92 17.41
CA PRO A 296 -15.47 -4.48 16.90
C PRO A 296 -16.55 -3.44 16.60
N GLU A 297 -16.62 -2.36 17.39
CA GLU A 297 -17.60 -1.29 17.17
C GLU A 297 -17.31 -0.50 15.88
N VAL A 298 -16.03 -0.20 15.64
CA VAL A 298 -15.58 0.49 14.42
C VAL A 298 -15.70 -0.42 13.20
N GLU A 299 -15.35 -1.70 13.33
CA GLU A 299 -15.50 -2.70 12.26
C GLU A 299 -16.97 -2.83 11.82
N GLU A 300 -17.90 -2.94 12.77
CA GLU A 300 -19.33 -3.03 12.45
C GLU A 300 -19.86 -1.73 11.80
N LYS A 301 -19.42 -0.57 12.29
CA LYS A 301 -19.74 0.72 11.66
C LYS A 301 -19.22 0.78 10.22
N ASN A 302 -17.98 0.34 9.99
CA ASN A 302 -17.35 0.33 8.67
C ASN A 302 -18.06 -0.63 7.71
N ARG A 303 -18.47 -1.82 8.18
CA ARG A 303 -19.26 -2.76 7.38
C ARG A 303 -20.61 -2.18 6.98
N LYS A 304 -21.31 -1.51 7.91
CA LYS A 304 -22.58 -0.83 7.62
C LYS A 304 -22.40 0.30 6.61
N LEU A 305 -21.36 1.13 6.79
CA LEU A 305 -21.04 2.21 5.88
C LEU A 305 -20.74 1.69 4.47
N PHE A 306 -19.93 0.63 4.35
CA PHE A 306 -19.60 0.02 3.06
C PHE A 306 -20.85 -0.52 2.34
N LYS A 307 -21.76 -1.18 3.07
CA LYS A 307 -23.06 -1.63 2.51
C LYS A 307 -23.86 -0.47 1.94
N GLU A 308 -23.88 0.67 2.63
CA GLU A 308 -24.61 1.86 2.17
C GLU A 308 -23.96 2.48 0.93
N ILE A 309 -22.63 2.61 0.92
CA ILE A 309 -21.88 3.07 -0.25
C ILE A 309 -22.15 2.16 -1.46
N ALA A 310 -22.13 0.84 -1.28
CA ALA A 310 -22.43 -0.11 -2.33
C ALA A 310 -23.87 0.05 -2.87
N ARG A 311 -24.86 0.24 -1.98
CA ARG A 311 -26.26 0.51 -2.39
C ARG A 311 -26.38 1.80 -3.18
N GLN A 312 -25.75 2.87 -2.71
CA GLN A 312 -25.76 4.16 -3.39
C GLN A 312 -25.14 4.05 -4.80
N LYS A 313 -24.01 3.36 -4.94
CA LYS A 313 -23.40 3.10 -6.26
C LYS A 313 -24.31 2.30 -7.19
N VAL A 314 -25.08 1.33 -6.66
CA VAL A 314 -26.07 0.59 -7.47
C VAL A 314 -27.17 1.52 -7.97
N LEU A 315 -27.70 2.38 -7.08
CA LEU A 315 -28.71 3.38 -7.43
C LEU A 315 -28.19 4.38 -8.48
N GLU A 316 -26.96 4.88 -8.32
CA GLU A 316 -26.31 5.77 -9.27
C GLU A 316 -26.08 5.11 -10.64
N LYS A 317 -25.72 3.83 -10.68
CA LYS A 317 -25.58 3.10 -11.96
C LYS A 317 -26.96 2.83 -12.59
N LYS A 318 -27.98 2.50 -11.82
CA LYS A 318 -29.35 2.32 -12.33
C LYS A 318 -29.89 3.63 -12.91
N SER A 319 -29.76 4.75 -12.21
CA SER A 319 -30.19 6.06 -12.71
C SER A 319 -29.41 6.50 -13.94
N ARG A 320 -28.09 6.27 -14.00
CA ARG A 320 -27.30 6.52 -15.22
C ARG A 320 -27.78 5.69 -16.40
N LYS A 321 -28.05 4.39 -16.20
CA LYS A 321 -28.60 3.51 -17.25
C LYS A 321 -29.99 3.98 -17.71
N GLU A 322 -30.86 4.37 -16.78
CA GLU A 322 -32.19 4.91 -17.11
C GLU A 322 -32.11 6.23 -17.87
N THR A 323 -31.22 7.14 -17.49
CA THR A 323 -30.96 8.39 -18.22
C THR A 323 -30.46 8.10 -19.63
N VAL A 324 -29.48 7.20 -19.79
CA VAL A 324 -28.97 6.79 -21.10
C VAL A 324 -30.07 6.13 -21.95
N ILE A 325 -30.90 5.26 -21.37
CA ILE A 325 -32.04 4.65 -22.07
C ILE A 325 -33.07 5.71 -22.46
N ARG A 326 -33.36 6.67 -21.59
CA ARG A 326 -34.32 7.75 -21.88
C ARG A 326 -33.80 8.69 -22.97
N GLU A 327 -32.52 9.02 -22.96
CA GLU A 327 -31.85 9.80 -24.01
C GLU A 327 -31.84 9.04 -25.34
N GLN A 328 -31.56 7.73 -25.32
CA GLN A 328 -31.65 6.87 -26.50
C GLN A 328 -33.08 6.74 -27.03
N GLN A 329 -34.08 6.61 -26.14
CA GLN A 329 -35.49 6.53 -26.52
C GLN A 329 -36.03 7.87 -27.04
N GLN A 330 -35.61 9.00 -26.45
CA GLN A 330 -35.92 10.33 -26.97
C GLN A 330 -35.23 10.61 -28.31
N ALA A 331 -34.01 10.07 -28.52
CA ALA A 331 -33.34 10.08 -29.82
C ALA A 331 -34.03 9.16 -30.85
N SER A 332 -34.71 8.09 -30.44
CA SER A 332 -35.47 7.20 -31.33
C SER A 332 -36.92 7.62 -31.59
N TYR A 333 -37.52 8.47 -30.74
CA TYR A 333 -38.89 8.98 -30.88
C TYR A 333 -38.99 10.35 -31.57
N THR A 334 -37.92 10.81 -32.22
CA THR A 334 -38.04 11.88 -33.22
C THR A 334 -38.44 11.24 -34.56
N PRO A 335 -39.67 11.46 -35.08
CA PRO A 335 -39.98 11.06 -36.45
C PRO A 335 -39.16 11.93 -37.39
N THR A 336 -37.99 11.44 -37.80
CA THR A 336 -37.16 12.11 -38.81
C THR A 336 -36.68 11.15 -39.87
N GLN A 337 -37.63 10.47 -40.49
CA GLN A 337 -37.65 10.36 -41.95
C GLN A 337 -38.62 11.45 -42.47
N THR A 338 -38.39 12.75 -42.25
CA THR A 338 -38.22 13.67 -43.40
C THR A 338 -37.60 15.04 -43.06
N ALA A 339 -37.06 15.28 -41.87
CA ALA A 339 -36.61 16.63 -41.47
C ALA A 339 -35.31 16.65 -40.65
N ARG A 340 -34.20 16.17 -41.21
CA ARG A 340 -32.83 16.52 -40.75
C ARG A 340 -32.03 17.26 -41.81
N LYS A 341 -32.73 18.13 -42.56
CA LYS A 341 -32.16 19.26 -43.28
C LYS A 341 -32.86 20.53 -42.79
N SER A 342 -32.61 20.95 -41.54
CA SER A 342 -32.78 22.35 -41.09
C SER A 342 -32.81 22.46 -39.56
N SER A 343 -31.66 22.40 -38.90
CA SER A 343 -31.45 23.18 -37.67
C SER A 343 -29.96 23.17 -37.31
N PHE A 344 -29.12 23.60 -38.24
CA PHE A 344 -27.90 24.26 -37.84
C PHE A 344 -28.26 25.74 -37.73
N GLN A 345 -28.16 26.28 -36.52
CA GLN A 345 -28.03 27.72 -36.39
C GLN A 345 -26.79 28.10 -37.21
N LYS A 346 -27.00 28.90 -38.27
CA LYS A 346 -25.88 29.54 -38.95
C LYS A 346 -25.01 30.17 -37.87
N LEU A 347 -23.72 29.82 -37.86
CA LEU A 347 -22.71 30.55 -37.10
C LEU A 347 -22.99 32.03 -37.30
N SER A 348 -23.07 32.78 -36.21
CA SER A 348 -23.21 34.23 -36.29
C SER A 348 -22.03 34.78 -37.12
N SER A 349 -22.22 35.92 -37.78
CA SER A 349 -21.17 36.52 -38.62
C SER A 349 -19.83 36.69 -37.87
N SER A 350 -19.88 36.85 -36.53
CA SER A 350 -18.72 36.90 -35.64
C SER A 350 -18.01 35.55 -35.39
N GLU A 351 -18.71 34.41 -35.50
CA GLU A 351 -18.12 33.09 -35.29
C GLU A 351 -17.49 32.52 -36.58
N GLN A 352 -17.95 32.96 -37.76
CA GLN A 352 -17.34 32.62 -39.04
C GLN A 352 -15.96 33.28 -39.22
N GLU A 353 -15.74 34.47 -38.66
CA GLU A 353 -14.43 35.14 -38.65
C GLU A 353 -13.37 34.41 -37.79
N MET A 354 -13.79 33.49 -36.92
CA MET A 354 -12.92 32.80 -35.97
C MET A 354 -12.11 31.64 -36.60
N PHE A 355 -12.51 31.17 -37.80
CA PHE A 355 -11.93 30.02 -38.51
C PHE A 355 -11.75 30.28 -40.02
N PRO A 356 -10.82 31.16 -40.43
CA PRO A 356 -10.72 31.63 -41.81
C PRO A 356 -10.42 30.54 -42.85
N LEU A 357 -9.87 29.39 -42.43
CA LEU A 357 -9.56 28.26 -43.32
C LEU A 357 -10.61 27.15 -43.32
N LEU A 358 -11.71 27.30 -42.58
CA LEU A 358 -12.79 26.33 -42.50
C LEU A 358 -14.07 26.92 -43.09
N ASP A 359 -14.27 26.70 -44.38
CA ASP A 359 -15.55 27.01 -45.03
C ASP A 359 -16.67 26.07 -44.54
N GLU A 360 -17.91 26.37 -44.93
CA GLU A 360 -19.09 25.61 -44.50
C GLU A 360 -19.01 24.13 -44.94
N LEU A 361 -18.37 23.83 -46.07
CA LEU A 361 -18.20 22.45 -46.56
C LEU A 361 -17.21 21.65 -45.71
N LEU A 362 -16.09 22.26 -45.33
CA LEU A 362 -15.08 21.65 -44.47
C LEU A 362 -15.59 21.49 -43.03
N GLN A 363 -16.35 22.44 -42.51
CA GLN A 363 -16.98 22.31 -41.21
C GLN A 363 -17.95 21.11 -41.17
N ASN A 364 -18.80 20.96 -42.19
CA ASN A 364 -19.69 19.80 -42.33
C ASN A 364 -18.90 18.49 -42.42
N SER A 365 -17.79 18.49 -43.16
CA SER A 365 -16.90 17.33 -43.27
C SER A 365 -16.27 16.95 -41.92
N ILE A 366 -15.90 17.94 -41.10
CA ILE A 366 -15.44 17.69 -39.72
C ILE A 366 -16.54 17.06 -38.89
N PHE A 367 -17.77 17.55 -38.98
CA PHE A 367 -18.90 16.97 -38.24
C PHE A 367 -19.14 15.51 -38.62
N ASP A 368 -19.15 15.19 -39.90
CA ASP A 368 -19.35 13.81 -40.38
C ASP A 368 -18.22 12.88 -39.88
N TYR A 369 -16.98 13.38 -39.88
CA TYR A 369 -15.84 12.65 -39.32
C TYR A 369 -15.99 12.42 -37.81
N VAL A 370 -16.35 13.46 -37.07
CA VAL A 370 -16.56 13.40 -35.62
C VAL A 370 -17.69 12.43 -35.25
N GLN A 371 -18.75 12.34 -36.06
CA GLN A 371 -19.85 11.40 -35.82
C GLN A 371 -19.48 9.94 -36.08
N SER A 372 -18.51 9.69 -36.96
CA SER A 372 -18.11 8.34 -37.38
C SER A 372 -16.92 7.78 -36.60
N ALA A 373 -16.10 8.62 -35.97
CA ALA A 373 -14.92 8.22 -35.20
C ALA A 373 -15.19 8.17 -33.68
N SER A 374 -14.69 7.14 -32.99
CA SER A 374 -14.73 7.05 -31.52
C SER A 374 -13.62 7.86 -30.84
N ILE A 375 -12.48 8.04 -31.53
CA ILE A 375 -11.32 8.82 -31.10
C ILE A 375 -10.94 9.74 -32.27
N ILE A 376 -10.76 11.03 -32.00
CA ILE A 376 -10.51 12.07 -33.00
C ILE A 376 -9.17 12.74 -32.69
N SER A 377 -8.16 12.49 -33.52
CA SER A 377 -6.92 13.27 -33.53
C SER A 377 -7.08 14.49 -34.43
N ALA A 378 -6.76 15.68 -33.93
CA ALA A 378 -6.77 16.90 -34.73
C ALA A 378 -5.78 16.82 -35.89
N LYS A 379 -4.65 16.13 -35.70
CA LYS A 379 -3.64 15.91 -36.74
C LYS A 379 -4.18 15.00 -37.84
N GLU A 380 -4.76 13.86 -37.48
CA GLU A 380 -5.33 12.92 -38.46
C GLU A 380 -6.51 13.52 -39.21
N LEU A 381 -7.38 14.25 -38.50
CA LEU A 381 -8.48 14.98 -39.11
C LEU A 381 -7.99 16.02 -40.12
N SER A 382 -6.90 16.73 -39.81
CA SER A 382 -6.31 17.69 -40.77
C SER A 382 -5.82 17.01 -42.04
N VAL A 383 -5.24 15.82 -41.93
CA VAL A 383 -4.83 15.00 -43.09
C VAL A 383 -6.07 14.56 -43.89
N TYR A 384 -7.10 14.05 -43.21
CA TYR A 384 -8.35 13.65 -43.84
C TYR A 384 -9.00 14.79 -44.64
N LEU A 385 -9.05 16.00 -44.07
CA LEU A 385 -9.65 17.14 -44.75
C LEU A 385 -8.90 17.52 -46.02
N VAL A 386 -7.57 17.43 -46.02
CA VAL A 386 -6.75 17.70 -47.21
C VAL A 386 -6.93 16.59 -48.25
N ASP A 387 -6.81 15.34 -47.83
CA ASP A 387 -6.78 14.18 -48.75
C ASP A 387 -8.15 13.82 -49.31
N LYS A 388 -9.23 14.08 -48.56
CA LYS A 388 -10.59 13.60 -48.87
C LYS A 388 -11.63 14.71 -49.02
N CYS A 389 -11.39 15.88 -48.43
CA CYS A 389 -12.35 16.99 -48.43
C CYS A 389 -11.83 18.23 -49.18
N ASN A 390 -10.72 18.10 -49.92
CA ASN A 390 -10.14 19.14 -50.76
C ASN A 390 -9.78 20.43 -50.00
N ALA A 391 -9.39 20.31 -48.73
CA ALA A 391 -8.90 21.44 -47.94
C ALA A 391 -7.54 21.95 -48.44
N PRO A 392 -7.17 23.22 -48.16
CA PRO A 392 -5.87 23.76 -48.53
C PRO A 392 -4.71 22.91 -48.02
N ASN A 393 -3.85 22.47 -48.93
CA ASN A 393 -2.72 21.57 -48.64
C ASN A 393 -1.43 22.31 -48.21
N GLU A 394 -1.52 23.61 -47.92
CA GLU A 394 -0.39 24.41 -47.50
C GLU A 394 0.16 23.94 -46.14
N THR A 395 1.47 23.80 -46.03
CA THR A 395 2.14 23.38 -44.79
C THR A 395 3.03 24.49 -44.20
N PHE A 396 3.21 24.47 -42.88
CA PHE A 396 4.29 25.20 -42.21
C PHE A 396 5.64 24.55 -42.51
N SER A 397 6.75 25.22 -42.17
CA SER A 397 8.11 24.66 -42.25
C SER A 397 8.31 23.39 -41.41
N THR A 398 7.42 23.15 -40.44
CA THR A 398 7.37 21.95 -39.61
C THR A 398 6.70 20.74 -40.29
N GLY A 399 6.20 20.90 -41.53
CA GLY A 399 5.51 19.85 -42.29
C GLY A 399 4.03 19.64 -41.93
N ARG A 400 3.45 20.47 -41.05
CA ARG A 400 2.02 20.39 -40.69
C ARG A 400 1.16 21.29 -41.56
N TYR A 401 -0.04 20.85 -41.89
CA TYR A 401 -1.02 21.66 -42.61
C TYR A 401 -1.40 22.92 -41.84
N LYS A 402 -1.49 24.06 -42.54
CA LYS A 402 -1.87 25.34 -41.94
C LYS A 402 -3.30 25.33 -41.37
N ILE A 403 -4.18 24.51 -41.94
CA ILE A 403 -5.56 24.31 -41.46
C ILE A 403 -5.63 23.69 -40.05
N TYR A 404 -4.57 23.03 -39.58
CA TYR A 404 -4.52 22.37 -38.26
C TYR A 404 -4.89 23.31 -37.11
N GLY A 405 -4.47 24.58 -37.20
CA GLY A 405 -4.79 25.58 -36.18
C GLY A 405 -6.30 25.82 -36.06
N ASP A 406 -6.98 25.93 -37.19
CA ASP A 406 -8.42 26.17 -37.23
C ASP A 406 -9.21 24.90 -36.90
N VAL A 407 -8.74 23.72 -37.31
CA VAL A 407 -9.28 22.42 -36.88
C VAL A 407 -9.24 22.28 -35.36
N CYS A 408 -8.11 22.60 -34.72
CA CYS A 408 -8.01 22.54 -33.25
C CYS A 408 -9.00 23.49 -32.57
N LYS A 409 -9.13 24.74 -33.04
CA LYS A 409 -10.07 25.70 -32.46
C LYS A 409 -11.51 25.24 -32.67
N PHE A 410 -11.82 24.66 -33.82
CA PHE A 410 -13.17 24.17 -34.13
C PHE A 410 -13.52 22.96 -33.27
N LEU A 411 -12.62 22.00 -33.10
CA LEU A 411 -12.81 20.89 -32.16
C LEU A 411 -12.93 21.38 -30.70
N ASP A 412 -12.17 22.39 -30.29
CA ASP A 412 -12.36 23.03 -28.98
C ASP A 412 -13.74 23.68 -28.85
N TYR A 413 -14.27 24.29 -29.92
CA TYR A 413 -15.62 24.82 -29.95
C TYR A 413 -16.66 23.71 -29.79
N LEU A 414 -16.53 22.59 -30.54
CA LEU A 414 -17.41 21.44 -30.39
C LEU A 414 -17.35 20.83 -28.99
N ALA A 415 -16.16 20.82 -28.39
CA ALA A 415 -15.98 20.35 -27.02
C ALA A 415 -16.68 21.26 -25.99
N LYS A 416 -16.60 22.58 -26.18
CA LYS A 416 -17.34 23.56 -25.35
C LYS A 416 -18.86 23.42 -25.50
N GLN A 417 -19.34 23.01 -26.68
CA GLN A 417 -20.76 22.72 -26.92
C GLN A 417 -21.19 21.34 -26.40
N GLY A 418 -20.28 20.57 -25.78
CA GLY A 418 -20.57 19.25 -25.24
C GLY A 418 -20.74 18.14 -26.30
N ILE A 419 -20.39 18.40 -27.56
CA ILE A 419 -20.53 17.43 -28.67
C ILE A 419 -19.44 16.35 -28.59
N ILE A 420 -18.25 16.74 -28.13
CA ILE A 420 -17.10 15.85 -27.90
C ILE A 420 -16.41 16.23 -26.59
N GLN A 421 -15.57 15.35 -26.07
CA GLN A 421 -14.76 15.58 -24.88
C GLN A 421 -13.27 15.60 -25.25
N LEU A 422 -12.52 16.57 -24.74
CA LEU A 422 -11.06 16.56 -24.87
C LEU A 422 -10.48 15.48 -23.96
N LEU A 423 -9.82 14.48 -24.53
CA LEU A 423 -9.19 13.37 -23.80
C LEU A 423 -7.74 13.66 -23.45
N ARG A 424 -6.99 14.27 -24.37
CA ARG A 424 -5.55 14.51 -24.21
C ARG A 424 -5.09 15.74 -25.00
N LYS A 425 -4.25 16.55 -24.37
CA LYS A 425 -3.64 17.74 -24.97
C LYS A 425 -2.13 17.68 -24.80
N ASP A 426 -1.44 17.19 -25.82
CA ASP A 426 0.03 17.08 -25.80
C ASP A 426 0.70 18.37 -26.25
N GLY A 427 0.48 19.46 -25.53
CA GLY A 427 1.11 20.75 -25.83
C GLY A 427 1.01 21.14 -27.32
N VAL A 428 2.16 21.13 -28.02
CA VAL A 428 2.29 21.49 -29.44
C VAL A 428 2.13 20.29 -30.38
N ASN A 429 2.04 19.03 -29.90
CA ASN A 429 2.13 17.84 -30.75
C ASN A 429 0.81 17.39 -31.37
N ASP A 430 -0.22 17.15 -30.56
CA ASP A 430 -1.55 16.77 -31.05
C ASP A 430 -2.62 17.03 -29.98
N ARG A 431 -3.88 17.07 -30.40
CA ARG A 431 -5.04 17.13 -29.51
C ARG A 431 -5.97 15.99 -29.86
N VAL A 432 -6.31 15.19 -28.85
CA VAL A 432 -7.14 14.00 -29.01
C VAL A 432 -8.45 14.21 -28.26
N TYR A 433 -9.54 14.01 -28.97
CA TYR A 433 -10.91 14.13 -28.49
C TYR A 433 -11.59 12.76 -28.57
N GLY A 434 -12.59 12.56 -27.72
CA GLY A 434 -13.45 11.39 -27.71
C GLY A 434 -14.90 11.84 -27.78
N ARG A 435 -15.79 10.94 -28.19
CA ARG A 435 -17.22 11.20 -28.13
C ARG A 435 -17.69 11.16 -26.67
N CYS A 436 -18.55 12.11 -26.28
CA CYS A 436 -19.19 12.13 -24.97
C CYS A 436 -20.09 10.90 -24.77
#